data_AF-A0A4Z0CC01-F1
#
_entry.id   AF-A0A4Z0CC01-F1
#
_cell.length_a   1.000
_cell.length_b   1.000
_cell.length_c   1.000
_cell.angle_alpha   90.00
_cell.angle_beta   90.00
_cell.angle_gamma   90.00
#
_symmetry.space_group_name_H-M   'P 1'
#
loop_
_entity.id
_entity.type
_entity.pdbx_description
1 polymer ?
#
loop_
_entity_poly.entity_id
_entity_poly.type
_entity_poly.pdbx_seq_one_letter_code
_entity_poly.pdbx_strand_id
1 'polypeptide(L)' 'MARISSLETRLLRQLVRLSGRDPEGFEAQVLDGGRIRVHAPCGAAFYPTEAWTSHFMLHLHQGWFDARNPILATGGTG' A
#
# COMPACT_ATOMS: atom_id res chain seq x y z
N MET A 1 -0.26 -4.51 19.38
CA MET A 1 0.99 -4.58 18.60
C MET A 1 0.67 -4.76 17.12
N ALA A 2 1.27 -3.96 16.24
CA ALA A 2 1.10 -4.12 14.79
C ALA A 2 1.85 -5.35 14.25
N ARG A 3 1.16 -6.24 13.52
CA ARG A 3 1.73 -7.48 12.99
C ARG A 3 1.90 -7.38 11.48
N ILE A 4 3.12 -7.59 10.99
CA ILE A 4 3.33 -7.82 9.56
C ILE A 4 2.58 -9.10 9.22
N SER A 5 1.58 -8.99 8.35
CA SER A 5 0.79 -10.15 8.00
C SER A 5 1.30 -10.70 6.67
N SER A 6 1.82 -11.92 6.73
CA SER A 6 2.36 -12.62 5.57
C SER A 6 1.29 -12.89 4.51
N LEU A 7 0.03 -13.08 4.91
CA LEU A 7 -1.09 -13.28 4.01
C LEU A 7 -1.44 -11.99 3.25
N GLU A 8 -1.65 -10.88 3.95
CA GLU A 8 -2.01 -9.58 3.37
C GLU A 8 -0.87 -9.05 2.51
N THR A 9 0.39 -9.26 2.92
CA THR A 9 1.54 -8.90 2.09
C THR A 9 1.59 -9.75 0.81
N ARG A 10 1.30 -11.05 0.89
CA ARG A 10 1.23 -11.92 -0.30
C ARG A 10 0.09 -11.48 -1.22
N LEU A 11 -1.08 -11.20 -0.68
CA LEU A 11 -2.24 -10.72 -1.44
C LEU A 11 -1.93 -9.38 -2.11
N LEU A 12 -1.38 -8.42 -1.36
CA LEU A 12 -0.94 -7.11 -1.87
C LEU A 12 0.00 -7.28 -3.07
N ARG A 13 1.05 -8.08 -2.93
CA ARG A 13 2.02 -8.32 -4.01
C ARG A 13 1.39 -9.00 -5.23
N GLN A 14 0.41 -9.89 -5.04
CA GLN A 14 -0.32 -10.49 -6.15
C GLN A 14 -1.18 -9.44 -6.87
N LEU A 15 -1.87 -8.57 -6.14
CA LEU A 15 -2.67 -7.48 -6.72
C LEU A 15 -1.80 -6.51 -7.54
N VAL A 16 -0.66 -6.08 -6.99
CA VAL A 16 0.29 -5.20 -7.70
C VAL A 16 0.76 -5.84 -9.00
N ARG A 17 1.11 -7.13 -8.96
CA ARG A 17 1.55 -7.89 -10.14
C ARG A 17 0.45 -8.02 -11.19
N LEU A 18 -0.79 -8.28 -10.78
CA LEU A 18 -1.95 -8.37 -11.68
C LEU A 18 -2.28 -7.01 -12.34
N SER A 19 -1.99 -5.91 -11.67
CA SER A 19 -2.09 -4.56 -12.25
C SER A 19 -0.93 -4.20 -13.19
N GLY A 20 0.00 -5.14 -13.47
CA GLY A 20 1.14 -4.92 -14.36
C GLY A 20 2.27 -4.08 -13.77
N ARG A 21 2.29 -3.92 -12.44
CA ARG A 21 3.31 -3.15 -11.71
C ARG A 21 4.27 -4.08 -10.98
N ASP A 22 5.44 -3.58 -10.62
CA ASP A 22 6.42 -4.33 -9.83
C ASP A 22 5.98 -4.45 -8.36
N PRO A 23 5.78 -5.66 -7.82
CA PRO A 23 5.41 -5.87 -6.42
C PRO A 23 6.56 -5.70 -5.43
N GLU A 24 7.80 -5.52 -5.87
CA GLU A 24 8.93 -5.34 -4.97
C GLU A 24 8.78 -4.10 -4.08
N GLY A 25 9.12 -4.23 -2.79
CA GLY A 25 8.98 -3.17 -1.78
C GLY A 25 7.55 -2.88 -1.31
N PHE A 26 6.54 -3.60 -1.80
CA PHE A 26 5.18 -3.56 -1.25
C PHE A 26 5.02 -4.52 -0.07
N GLU A 27 4.51 -3.99 1.04
CA GLU A 27 4.26 -4.73 2.29
C GLU A 27 2.95 -4.31 2.95
N ALA A 28 2.26 -5.26 3.59
CA ALA A 28 1.03 -4.98 4.33
C ALA A 28 1.19 -5.36 5.80
N GLN A 29 0.76 -4.47 6.69
CA GLN A 29 0.77 -4.66 8.13
C GLN A 29 -0.63 -4.43 8.68
N VAL A 30 -1.12 -5.39 9.47
CA VAL A 30 -2.36 -5.22 10.23
C VAL A 30 -2.01 -4.48 11.52
N LEU A 31 -2.59 -3.30 11.70
CA LEU A 31 -2.41 -2.48 12.89
C LEU A 31 -3.49 -2.80 13.93
N ASP A 32 -3.22 -2.51 15.19
CA ASP A 32 -4.26 -2.52 16.21
C ASP A 32 -5.35 -1.50 15.88
N GLY A 33 -6.60 -1.83 16.18
CA GLY A 33 -7.74 -0.94 15.90
C GLY A 33 -8.35 -1.09 14.50
N GLY A 34 -8.11 -2.22 13.82
CA GLY A 34 -8.85 -2.58 12.61
C GLY A 34 -8.44 -1.79 11.37
N ARG A 35 -7.15 -1.50 11.22
CA ARG A 35 -6.58 -0.85 10.04
C ARG A 35 -5.48 -1.70 9.42
N ILE A 36 -5.31 -1.54 8.12
CA ILE A 36 -4.21 -2.09 7.35
C ILE A 36 -3.35 -0.94 6.85
N ARG A 37 -2.05 -1.00 7.14
CA ARG A 37 -1.04 -0.15 6.54
C ARG A 37 -0.47 -0.87 5.33
N VAL A 38 -0.53 -0.24 4.17
CA VAL A 38 0.19 -0.65 2.97
C VAL A 38 1.42 0.24 2.85
N HIS A 39 2.59 -0.37 2.90
CA HIS A 39 3.86 0.27 2.60
C HIS A 39 4.22 -0.01 1.14
N ALA A 40 4.73 1.01 0.47
CA ALA A 40 5.25 0.96 -0.89
C ALA A 40 6.61 1.70 -0.91
N PRO A 41 7.44 1.52 -1.96
CA PRO A 41 8.75 2.17 -2.04
C PRO A 41 8.71 3.70 -1.90
N CYS A 42 7.62 4.34 -2.33
CA CYS A 42 7.47 5.79 -2.37
C CYS A 42 6.64 6.37 -1.21
N GLY A 43 6.05 5.54 -0.34
CA GLY A 43 5.18 6.02 0.72
C GLY A 43 4.32 4.93 1.36
N ALA A 44 3.40 5.33 2.24
CA ALA A 44 2.49 4.40 2.89
C ALA A 44 1.06 4.92 2.93
N ALA A 45 0.09 4.03 2.72
CA ALA A 45 -1.34 4.32 2.82
C ALA A 45 -1.96 3.50 3.96
N PHE A 46 -3.04 4.03 4.54
CA PHE A 46 -3.76 3.38 5.63
C PHE A 46 -5.21 3.20 5.23
N TYR A 47 -5.72 1.98 5.44
CA TYR A 47 -7.06 1.59 5.08
C TYR A 47 -7.76 0.96 6.28
N PRO A 48 -9.11 1.05 6.38
CA PRO A 48 -9.86 0.17 7.27
C PRO A 48 -9.66 -1.29 6.83
N THR A 49 -9.66 -2.25 7.76
CA THR A 49 -9.49 -3.69 7.41
C THR A 49 -10.60 -4.17 6.48
N GLU A 50 -11.81 -3.62 6.61
CA GLU A 50 -12.91 -3.90 5.69
C GLU A 50 -12.68 -3.21 4.34
N ALA A 51 -12.82 -3.97 3.25
CA ALA A 51 -12.70 -3.48 1.86
C ALA A 51 -11.35 -2.81 1.48
N TRP A 52 -10.28 -3.01 2.28
CA TRP A 52 -8.98 -2.37 2.03
C TRP A 52 -8.41 -2.66 0.64
N THR A 53 -8.61 -3.86 0.11
CA THR A 53 -8.12 -4.27 -1.21
C THR A 53 -8.77 -3.46 -2.33
N SER A 54 -10.07 -3.18 -2.23
CA SER A 54 -10.79 -2.35 -3.20
C SER A 54 -10.26 -0.91 -3.22
N HIS A 55 -10.06 -0.32 -2.02
CA HIS A 55 -9.49 1.03 -1.90
C HIS A 55 -8.03 1.08 -2.37
N PHE A 56 -7.24 0.06 -2.03
CA PHE A 56 -5.88 -0.08 -2.50
C PHE A 56 -5.80 -0.15 -4.03
N MET A 57 -6.63 -0.99 -4.67
CA MET A 57 -6.65 -1.12 -6.12
C MET A 57 -7.03 0.20 -6.80
N LEU A 58 -7.99 0.95 -6.24
CA LEU A 58 -8.34 2.28 -6.73
C LEU A 58 -7.14 3.23 -6.70
N HIS A 59 -6.44 3.32 -5.56
CA HIS A 59 -5.23 4.13 -5.43
C HIS A 59 -4.11 3.68 -6.38
N LEU A 60 -3.94 2.37 -6.55
CA LEU A 60 -2.95 1.80 -7.45
C LEU A 60 -3.24 2.18 -8.91
N HIS A 61 -4.51 2.11 -9.34
CA HIS A 61 -4.94 2.52 -10.68
C HIS A 61 -4.82 4.03 -10.91
N GLN A 62 -5.00 4.84 -9.87
CA GLN A 62 -4.83 6.30 -9.92
C GLN A 62 -3.36 6.74 -9.90
N GLY A 63 -2.41 5.81 -9.79
CA GLY A 63 -0.98 6.12 -9.71
C GLY A 63 -0.56 6.73 -8.38
N TRP A 64 -1.32 6.48 -7.30
CA TRP A 64 -1.03 7.05 -5.99
C TRP A 64 0.38 6.65 -5.50
N PHE A 65 0.80 5.43 -5.81
CA PHE A 65 2.11 4.86 -5.47
C PHE A 65 3.19 5.08 -6.55
N ASP A 66 2.97 5.99 -7.51
CA ASP A 66 4.02 6.32 -8.47
C ASP A 66 4.99 7.35 -7.89
N ALA A 67 6.30 7.16 -8.08
CA ALA A 67 7.32 8.07 -7.58
C ALA A 67 7.18 9.52 -8.11
N ARG A 68 6.45 9.68 -9.22
CA ARG A 68 6.16 10.99 -9.84
C ARG A 68 4.87 11.61 -9.31
N ASN A 69 4.15 10.96 -8.39
CA ASN A 69 2.95 11.51 -7.80
C ASN A 69 3.33 12.70 -6.89
N PRO A 70 2.87 13.93 -7.17
CA PRO A 70 3.24 15.12 -6.41
C PRO A 70 2.79 15.06 -4.94
N ILE A 71 1.83 14.20 -4.59
CA ILE A 71 1.37 14.00 -3.21
C ILE A 71 2.47 13.33 -2.33
N LEU A 72 3.34 12.52 -2.93
CA LEU A 72 4.46 11.86 -2.23
C LEU A 72 5.77 12.66 -2.36
N ALA A 73 5.91 13.49 -3.40
CA ALA A 73 7.08 14.32 -3.63
C ALA A 73 7.24 15.50 -2.63
N THR A 74 6.19 15.84 -1.88
CA THR A 74 6.21 16.93 -0.88
C THR A 74 6.75 16.53 0.50
N GLY A 75 7.20 15.27 0.68
CA GLY A 75 7.82 14.81 1.93
C GLY A 75 9.32 15.11 2.08
N GLY A 76 9.93 15.88 1.18
CA GLY A 76 11.38 16.09 1.13
C GLY A 76 11.79 17.57 1.05
N THR A 77 11.70 18.29 2.17
CA THR A 77 12.62 19.37 2.56
C THR A 77 12.44 19.63 4.05
N GLY A 78 13.29 18.98 4.84
CA GLY A 78 13.76 19.47 6.15
C GLY A 78 15.24 19.73 6.01
#